data_AF-A0A8H5Z2M5-F1
#
_entry.id   AF-A0A8H5Z2M5-F1
#
_cell.length_a   1.000
_cell.length_b   1.000
_cell.length_c   1.000
_cell.angle_alpha   90.00
_cell.angle_beta   90.00
_cell.angle_gamma   90.00
#
_symmetry.space_group_name_H-M   'P 1'
#
loop_
_entity.id
_entity.type
_entity.pdbx_description
1 polymer ?
#
loop_
_entity_poly.entity_id
_entity_poly.type
_entity_poly.pdbx_seq_one_letter_code
_entity_poly.pdbx_strand_id
1 'polypeptide(L)'
;MAFITFNNNTLTTQLNNAVSHVSVFNDRANLANSRDDTSLLSGKSQKLRITYENNSPQPRIFTVKIGVEFPENRDIKLTGGGPNDTYVEVNDFNGHRGVWSR
;
A
#
# COMPACT_ATOMS: atom_id res chain seq x y z
N MET A 1 11.52 -12.68 -8.07
CA MET A 1 10.83 -11.38 -7.88
C MET A 1 10.08 -11.43 -6.56
N ALA A 2 10.15 -10.38 -5.74
CA ALA A 2 9.44 -10.32 -4.45
C ALA A 2 8.00 -9.85 -4.65
N PHE A 3 7.10 -10.29 -3.75
CA PHE A 3 5.67 -9.98 -3.78
C PHE A 3 5.17 -9.70 -2.38
N ILE A 4 4.12 -8.90 -2.28
CA ILE A 4 3.31 -8.76 -1.07
C ILE A 4 1.97 -9.44 -1.34
N THR A 5 1.66 -10.48 -0.58
CA THR A 5 0.43 -11.28 -0.72
C THR A 5 -0.57 -10.87 0.35
N PHE A 6 -1.78 -10.55 -0.09
CA PHE A 6 -2.95 -10.24 0.73
C PHE A 6 -3.94 -11.39 0.63
N ASN A 7 -4.43 -11.87 1.75
CA ASN A 7 -5.35 -13.00 1.90
C ASN A 7 -6.59 -12.53 2.66
N ASN A 8 -7.58 -11.98 1.97
CA ASN A 8 -8.81 -11.44 2.55
C ASN A 8 -8.53 -10.47 3.71
N ASN A 9 -7.60 -9.54 3.51
CA ASN A 9 -7.15 -8.61 4.55
C ASN A 9 -7.92 -7.29 4.49
N THR A 10 -8.25 -6.71 5.63
CA THR A 10 -8.74 -5.33 5.75
C THR A 10 -7.56 -4.37 5.76
N LEU A 11 -7.65 -3.29 4.98
CA LEU A 11 -6.53 -2.36 4.79
C LEU A 11 -6.90 -0.95 5.24
N THR A 12 -6.18 -0.46 6.25
CA THR A 12 -6.24 0.93 6.69
C THR A 12 -5.11 1.71 6.02
N THR A 13 -5.46 2.78 5.29
CA THR A 13 -4.47 3.68 4.68
C THR A 13 -4.18 4.87 5.60
N GLN A 14 -2.93 5.00 6.03
CA GLN A 14 -2.42 6.15 6.78
C GLN A 14 -1.13 6.65 6.13
N LEU A 15 -1.24 7.00 4.84
CA LEU A 15 -0.16 7.57 4.06
C LEU A 15 -0.02 9.07 4.37
N ASN A 16 1.06 9.67 3.88
CA ASN A 16 1.29 11.11 3.99
C ASN A 16 0.10 11.94 3.47
N ASN A 17 -0.20 13.07 4.11
CA ASN A 17 -1.35 13.93 3.76
C ASN A 17 -1.33 14.48 2.32
N ALA A 18 -0.18 14.50 1.65
CA ALA A 18 -0.10 14.87 0.23
C ALA A 18 -0.62 13.76 -0.70
N VAL A 19 -0.82 12.54 -0.20
CA VAL A 19 -1.35 11.41 -0.97
C VAL A 19 -2.86 11.46 -0.97
N SER A 20 -3.43 11.42 -2.18
CA SER A 20 -4.88 11.35 -2.38
C SER A 20 -5.37 9.91 -2.31
N HIS A 21 -4.77 9.03 -3.11
CA HIS A 21 -5.10 7.62 -3.14
C HIS A 21 -3.91 6.77 -3.58
N VAL A 22 -4.01 5.47 -3.33
CA VAL A 22 -2.99 4.48 -3.66
C VAL A 22 -3.62 3.30 -4.38
N SER A 23 -2.88 2.74 -5.34
CA SER A 23 -3.22 1.46 -5.98
C SER A 23 -2.16 0.42 -5.67
N VAL A 24 -2.55 -0.57 -4.88
CA VAL A 24 -1.71 -1.72 -4.46
C VAL A 24 -1.66 -2.80 -5.53
N PHE A 25 -2.59 -2.82 -6.48
CA PHE A 25 -2.67 -3.77 -7.58
C PHE A 25 -2.82 -3.04 -8.91
N ASN A 26 -1.83 -2.21 -9.28
CA ASN A 26 -1.55 -1.51 -10.57
C ASN A 26 -2.71 -0.80 -11.34
N ASP A 27 -3.98 -1.11 -11.08
CA ASP A 27 -5.17 -0.88 -11.90
C ASP A 27 -6.51 -1.33 -11.27
N ARG A 28 -6.54 -2.10 -10.16
CA ARG A 28 -7.82 -2.67 -9.64
C ARG A 28 -8.41 -2.07 -8.36
N ALA A 29 -7.62 -1.46 -7.49
CA ALA A 29 -8.11 -0.96 -6.21
C ALA A 29 -7.46 0.39 -5.89
N ASN A 30 -8.21 1.48 -6.09
CA ASN A 30 -7.80 2.80 -5.65
C ASN A 30 -8.30 3.01 -4.22
N LEU A 31 -7.39 2.91 -3.27
CA LEU A 31 -7.66 3.10 -1.86
C LEU A 31 -7.44 4.57 -1.53
N ALA A 32 -8.50 5.26 -1.13
CA ALA A 32 -8.40 6.63 -0.65
C ALA A 32 -7.47 6.67 0.58
N ASN A 33 -6.67 7.72 0.72
CA ASN A 33 -5.85 7.90 1.91
C ASN A 33 -6.69 8.28 3.14
N SER A 34 -6.22 7.95 4.34
CA SER A 34 -6.85 8.26 5.62
C SER A 34 -8.29 7.76 5.73
N ARG A 35 -8.56 6.61 5.12
CA ARG A 35 -9.84 5.91 5.25
C ARG A 35 -9.59 4.46 5.61
N ASP A 36 -10.44 3.94 6.48
CA ASP A 36 -10.56 2.52 6.70
C ASP A 36 -11.36 1.95 5.53
N ASP A 37 -10.71 1.18 4.66
CA ASP A 37 -11.43 0.41 3.66
C ASP A 37 -11.91 -0.88 4.33
N THR A 38 -13.23 -1.02 4.48
CA THR A 38 -13.85 -2.23 5.01
C THR A 38 -13.88 -3.38 4.00
N SER A 39 -13.43 -3.14 2.76
CA SER A 39 -13.38 -4.16 1.72
C SER A 39 -12.21 -5.11 1.97
N LEU A 40 -12.48 -6.42 1.87
CA LEU A 40 -11.45 -7.43 1.95
C LEU A 40 -10.56 -7.39 0.70
N LEU A 41 -9.27 -7.22 0.94
CA LEU A 41 -8.23 -7.14 -0.07
C LEU A 41 -7.56 -8.51 -0.23
N SER A 42 -7.59 -9.03 -1.45
CA SER A 42 -6.97 -10.31 -1.81
C SER A 42 -6.18 -10.19 -3.10
N GLY A 43 -4.98 -10.77 -3.13
CA GLY A 43 -4.12 -10.80 -4.31
C GLY A 43 -2.65 -10.60 -4.02
N LYS A 44 -1.84 -10.55 -5.08
CA LYS A 44 -0.38 -10.35 -5.00
C LYS A 44 0.00 -9.01 -5.61
N SER A 45 0.66 -8.17 -4.84
CA SER A 45 1.23 -6.90 -5.30
C SER A 45 2.70 -7.06 -5.65
N GLN A 46 3.08 -6.54 -6.82
CA GLN A 46 4.49 -6.33 -7.21
C GLN A 46 4.85 -4.85 -7.28
N LYS A 47 3.83 -4.02 -7.53
CA LYS A 47 3.96 -2.59 -7.75
C LYS A 47 2.86 -1.87 -6.99
N LEU A 48 3.21 -0.70 -6.49
CA LEU A 48 2.31 0.20 -5.81
C LEU A 48 2.37 1.56 -6.49
N ARG A 49 1.22 2.11 -6.85
CA ARG A 49 1.11 3.44 -7.46
C ARG A 49 0.50 4.41 -6.47
N ILE A 50 1.21 5.50 -6.18
CA ILE A 50 0.71 6.61 -5.37
C ILE A 50 0.31 7.75 -6.28
N THR A 51 -0.88 8.30 -6.04
CA THR A 51 -1.35 9.53 -6.66
C THR A 51 -1.47 10.60 -5.59
N TYR A 52 -0.83 11.75 -5.84
CA TYR A 52 -0.84 12.89 -4.93
C TYR A 52 -2.03 13.81 -5.18
N GLU A 53 -2.36 14.62 -4.17
CA GLU A 53 -3.36 15.67 -4.27
C GLU A 53 -3.07 16.59 -5.47
N ASN A 54 -4.13 16.92 -6.23
CA ASN A 54 -4.03 17.70 -7.48
C ASN A 54 -3.03 17.14 -8.52
N ASN A 55 -2.65 15.86 -8.41
CA ASN A 55 -1.64 15.24 -9.25
C ASN A 55 -0.27 15.96 -9.20
N SER A 56 0.03 16.62 -8.08
CA SER A 56 1.25 17.39 -7.86
C SER A 56 1.92 16.97 -6.53
N PRO A 57 3.09 16.30 -6.56
CA PRO A 57 3.85 15.91 -7.75
C PRO A 57 3.17 14.82 -8.58
N GLN A 58 3.70 14.52 -9.76
CA GLN A 58 3.19 13.44 -10.61
C GLN A 58 3.15 12.09 -9.87
N PRO A 59 2.23 11.17 -10.25
CA PRO A 59 2.08 9.88 -9.59
C PRO A 59 3.36 9.08 -9.65
N ARG A 60 3.60 8.28 -8.62
CA ARG A 60 4.83 7.50 -8.47
C ARG A 60 4.53 6.03 -8.39
N ILE A 61 5.43 5.23 -8.95
CA ILE A 61 5.38 3.77 -8.88
C ILE A 61 6.53 3.31 -7.98
N PHE A 62 6.21 2.42 -7.05
CA PHE A 62 7.14 1.73 -6.18
C PHE A 62 7.08 0.24 -6.49
N THR A 63 8.20 -0.47 -6.34
CA THR A 63 8.30 -1.91 -6.57
C THR A 63 8.59 -2.63 -5.26
N VAL A 64 8.10 -3.86 -5.11
CA VAL A 64 8.33 -4.61 -3.87
C VAL A 64 9.82 -4.87 -3.67
N LYS A 65 10.36 -4.34 -2.57
CA LYS A 65 11.73 -4.59 -2.09
C LYS A 65 11.75 -5.67 -1.00
N ILE A 66 10.77 -5.63 -0.10
CA ILE A 66 10.59 -6.64 0.95
C ILE A 66 9.22 -7.27 0.73
N GLY A 67 9.22 -8.54 0.35
CA GLY A 67 8.00 -9.32 0.19
C GLY A 67 7.50 -9.84 1.53
N VAL A 68 6.20 -10.06 1.63
CA VAL A 68 5.55 -10.66 2.80
C VAL A 68 4.29 -11.37 2.35
N GLU A 69 3.91 -12.40 3.09
CA GLU A 69 2.60 -13.04 2.96
C GLU A 69 1.83 -12.78 4.24
N PHE A 70 0.76 -11.98 4.14
CA PHE A 70 -0.08 -11.71 5.29
C PHE A 70 -1.00 -12.91 5.56
N PRO A 71 -1.15 -13.32 6.83
CA PRO A 71 -2.15 -14.31 7.20
C PRO A 71 -3.57 -13.85 6.83
N GLU A 72 -4.48 -14.82 6.68
CA GLU A 72 -5.85 -14.52 6.29
C GLU A 72 -6.60 -13.67 7.32
N ASN A 73 -7.50 -12.78 6.87
CA ASN A 73 -8.41 -12.00 7.72
C ASN A 73 -7.70 -11.13 8.78
N ARG A 74 -6.51 -10.63 8.44
CA ARG A 74 -5.77 -9.66 9.27
C ARG A 74 -6.04 -8.22 8.85
N ASP A 75 -6.14 -7.36 9.85
CA ASP A 75 -6.00 -5.92 9.69
C ASP A 75 -4.55 -5.56 9.41
N ILE A 76 -4.36 -4.85 8.31
CA ILE A 76 -3.06 -4.37 7.87
C ILE A 76 -3.12 -2.86 7.66
N LYS A 77 -1.97 -2.22 7.87
CA LYS A 77 -1.84 -0.78 7.84
C LYS A 77 -0.79 -0.37 6.83
N LEU A 78 -1.15 0.56 5.95
CA LEU A 78 -0.25 1.16 4.97
C LEU A 78 0.23 2.53 5.45
N THR A 79 1.53 2.80 5.41
CA THR A 79 2.10 4.10 5.81
C THR A 79 3.23 4.57 4.87
N GLY A 80 3.56 5.87 4.96
CA GLY A 80 4.61 6.52 4.15
C GLY A 80 4.09 7.14 2.85
N GLY A 81 4.87 7.06 1.78
CA GLY A 81 4.45 7.46 0.44
C GLY A 81 4.44 8.96 0.16
N GLY A 82 4.99 9.79 1.04
CA GLY A 82 5.10 11.23 0.84
C GLY A 82 5.94 11.63 -0.39
N PRO A 83 5.86 12.90 -0.82
CA PRO A 83 6.62 13.41 -1.96
C PRO A 83 8.14 13.26 -1.85
N ASN A 84 8.68 13.14 -0.63
CA ASN A 84 10.11 12.95 -0.39
C ASN A 84 10.45 11.53 0.09
N ASP A 85 9.45 10.66 0.25
CA ASP A 85 9.66 9.31 0.75
C ASP A 85 10.18 8.41 -0.38
N THR A 86 11.08 7.50 -0.01
CA THR A 86 11.67 6.51 -0.92
C THR A 86 11.01 5.14 -0.81
N TYR A 87 10.11 4.97 0.17
CA TYR A 87 9.42 3.72 0.43
C TYR A 87 7.98 3.94 0.90
N VAL A 88 7.21 2.87 0.78
CA VAL A 88 5.89 2.68 1.36
C VAL A 88 5.93 1.35 2.08
N GLU A 89 5.38 1.29 3.27
CA GLU A 89 5.34 0.07 4.04
C GLU A 89 3.90 -0.35 4.34
N VAL A 90 3.70 -1.67 4.38
CA VAL A 90 2.51 -2.29 4.90
C VAL A 90 2.91 -3.22 6.04
N ASN A 91 2.19 -3.18 7.14
CA ASN A 91 2.44 -4.06 8.27
C ASN A 91 1.14 -4.53 8.94
N ASP A 92 1.24 -5.62 9.70
CA ASP A 92 0.23 -6.02 10.67
C ASP A 92 0.73 -5.77 12.11
N PHE A 93 -0.15 -5.90 13.09
CA PHE A 93 0.22 -5.78 14.51
C PHE A 93 1.08 -6.93 15.04
N ASN A 94 1.30 -8.00 14.24
CA ASN A 94 2.08 -9.18 14.62
C ASN A 94 3.52 -9.15 14.07
N GLY A 95 3.92 -8.07 13.39
CA GLY A 95 5.27 -7.87 12.88
C GLY A 95 5.51 -8.36 11.45
N HIS A 96 4.48 -8.80 10.72
CA HIS A 96 4.59 -9.02 9.28
C HIS A 96 4.74 -7.67 8.60
N ARG A 97 5.78 -7.50 7.78
CA ARG A 97 6.08 -6.22 7.12
C ARG A 97 6.47 -6.42 5.66
N GLY A 98 5.76 -5.75 4.77
CA GLY A 98 6.08 -5.60 3.36
C GLY A 98 6.53 -4.18 3.05
N VAL A 99 7.44 -4.02 2.10
CA VAL A 99 7.95 -2.71 1.69
C VAL A 99 8.01 -2.61 0.17
N TRP A 100 7.39 -1.56 -0.37
CA TRP A 100 7.66 -1.10 -1.72
C TRP A 100 8.69 0.03 -1.67
N SER A 101 9.70 0.01 -2.54
CA SER A 101 10.66 1.11 -2.71
C SER A 101 10.80 1.51 -4.17
N ARG A 102 11.34 2.72 -4.37
CA ARG A 102 11.91 3.11 -5.66
C ARG A 102 13.18 2.34 -5.98
#